data_AF-A0A961TB05-F1
#
_entry.id   AF-A0A961TB05-F1
#
_cell.length_a   1.000
_cell.length_b   1.000
_cell.length_c   1.000
_cell.angle_alpha   90.00
_cell.angle_beta   90.00
_cell.angle_gamma   90.00
#
_symmetry.space_group_name_H-M   'P 1'
#
loop_
_entity.id
_entity.type
_entity.pdbx_description
1 polymer ?
#
loop_
_entity_poly.entity_id
_entity_poly.type
_entity_poly.pdbx_seq_one_letter_code
_entity_poly.pdbx_strand_id
1 'polypeptide(L)' 'EGGQPTLEEAEKAEVRDRAEQALANPAVDAILQHFPGARIVDVKIRENPGDLPNLLSEPQSDVPDETDPGMDEFFD' A
#
# COMPACT_ATOMS: atom_id res chain seq x y z
N GLU A 1 37.46 -5.73 -19.61
CA GLU A 1 36.74 -6.92 -19.11
C GLU A 1 35.46 -6.45 -18.46
N GLY A 2 34.31 -6.93 -18.92
CA GLY A 2 33.01 -6.65 -18.32
C GLY A 2 32.21 -7.94 -18.43
N GLY A 3 32.11 -8.68 -17.32
CA GLY A 3 31.27 -9.86 -17.25
C GLY A 3 29.80 -9.48 -17.45
N GLN A 4 28.99 -10.42 -17.93
CA GLN A 4 27.55 -10.23 -17.91
C GLN A 4 27.08 -10.10 -16.45
N PRO A 5 26.10 -9.23 -16.16
CA PRO A 5 25.57 -9.08 -14.82
C PRO A 5 25.03 -10.42 -14.31
N THR A 6 25.22 -10.65 -13.02
CA THR A 6 24.62 -11.79 -12.35
C THR A 6 23.09 -11.64 -12.33
N LEU A 7 22.37 -12.76 -12.16
CA LEU A 7 20.91 -12.74 -12.05
C LEU A 7 20.42 -11.82 -10.92
N GLU A 8 21.13 -11.80 -9.79
CA GLU A 8 20.82 -10.94 -8.64
C GLU A 8 21.04 -9.45 -8.96
N GLU A 9 22.09 -9.12 -9.71
CA GLU A 9 22.34 -7.73 -10.15
C GLU A 9 21.27 -7.24 -11.12
N ALA A 10 20.84 -8.10 -12.04
CA ALA A 10 19.75 -7.78 -12.97
C ALA A 10 18.44 -7.51 -12.22
N GLU A 11 18.07 -8.36 -11.26
CA GLU A 11 16.86 -8.18 -10.45
C GLU A 11 16.91 -6.89 -9.62
N LYS A 12 18.04 -6.60 -8.98
CA LYS A 12 18.21 -5.34 -8.22
C LYS A 12 18.11 -4.11 -9.10
N ALA A 13 18.66 -4.17 -10.31
CA ALA A 13 18.55 -3.08 -11.29
C ALA A 13 17.07 -2.86 -11.67
N GLU A 14 16.33 -3.93 -11.98
CA GLU A 14 14.91 -3.80 -12.33
C GLU A 14 14.06 -3.23 -11.18
N VAL A 15 14.28 -3.66 -9.94
CA VAL A 15 13.56 -3.14 -8.77
C VAL A 15 13.86 -1.65 -8.58
N ARG A 16 15.13 -1.26 -8.72
CA ARG A 16 15.55 0.13 -8.63
C ARG A 16 14.91 0.97 -9.73
N ASP A 17 14.93 0.51 -10.98
CA ASP A 17 14.35 1.22 -12.11
C ASP A 17 12.85 1.45 -11.93
N ARG A 18 12.11 0.45 -11.42
CA ARG A 18 10.69 0.58 -11.10
C ARG A 18 10.44 1.63 -10.01
N ALA A 19 11.26 1.66 -8.97
CA ALA A 19 11.15 2.64 -7.90
C ALA A 19 11.45 4.07 -8.39
N GLU A 20 12.48 4.24 -9.22
CA GLU A 20 12.82 5.54 -9.82
C GLU A 20 11.71 6.05 -10.74
N GLN A 21 11.11 5.17 -11.55
CA GLN A 21 9.95 5.52 -12.39
C GLN A 21 8.73 5.91 -11.56
N ALA A 22 8.46 5.21 -10.45
CA ALA A 22 7.36 5.55 -9.56
C ALA A 22 7.55 6.92 -8.90
N LEU A 23 8.78 7.26 -8.48
CA LEU A 23 9.11 8.57 -7.91
C LEU A 23 8.98 9.72 -8.94
N ALA A 24 9.20 9.43 -10.22
CA ALA A 24 9.02 10.41 -11.29
C ALA A 24 7.54 10.70 -11.61
N ASN A 25 6.59 9.95 -11.02
CA ASN A 25 5.17 10.13 -11.30
C ASN A 25 4.59 11.29 -10.46
N PRO A 26 3.96 12.32 -11.09
CA PRO A 26 3.43 13.47 -10.36
C PRO A 26 2.32 13.11 -9.37
N ALA A 27 1.55 12.05 -9.60
CA ALA A 27 0.55 11.58 -8.65
C ALA A 27 1.18 11.01 -7.37
N VAL A 28 2.31 10.30 -7.50
CA VAL A 28 3.04 9.75 -6.36
C VAL A 28 3.65 10.87 -5.53
N ASP A 29 4.24 11.88 -6.19
CA ASP A 29 4.76 13.08 -5.52
C ASP A 29 3.67 13.82 -4.73
N ALA A 30 2.49 14.01 -5.32
CA ALA A 30 1.35 14.63 -4.64
C ALA A 30 0.90 13.85 -3.39
N ILE A 31 0.90 12.51 -3.46
CA ILE A 31 0.58 11.65 -2.31
C ILE A 31 1.63 11.81 -1.21
N LEU A 32 2.92 11.74 -1.55
CA LEU A 32 3.99 11.85 -0.57
C LEU A 32 4.03 13.23 0.12
N GLN A 33 3.72 14.30 -0.62
CA GLN A 33 3.59 15.65 -0.06
C GLN A 33 2.40 15.76 0.91
N HIS A 34 1.30 15.08 0.61
CA HIS A 34 0.12 15.08 1.47
C HIS A 34 0.31 14.25 2.75
N PHE A 35 1.14 13.20 2.70
CA PHE A 35 1.40 12.30 3.82
C PHE A 35 2.88 12.30 4.23
N PRO A 36 3.32 13.26 5.09
CA PRO A 36 4.69 13.31 5.58
C PRO A 36 5.08 12.02 6.31
N GLY A 37 6.18 11.40 5.90
CA GLY A 37 6.66 10.11 6.44
C GLY A 37 6.17 8.88 5.67
N ALA A 38 5.32 9.05 4.66
CA ALA A 38 4.99 7.97 3.72
C ALA A 38 6.24 7.56 2.92
N ARG A 39 6.30 6.26 2.56
CA ARG A 39 7.40 5.68 1.79
C ARG A 39 6.88 4.63 0.83
N ILE A 40 7.53 4.52 -0.32
CA ILE A 40 7.27 3.46 -1.29
C ILE A 40 7.92 2.18 -0.75
N VAL A 41 7.12 1.13 -0.55
CA VAL A 41 7.59 -0.17 -0.04
C VAL A 41 7.68 -1.24 -1.13
N ASP A 42 6.87 -1.12 -2.19
CA ASP A 42 6.79 -2.07 -3.29
C ASP A 42 6.18 -1.40 -4.53
N VAL A 43 6.66 -1.77 -5.73
CA VAL A 43 6.17 -1.26 -7.02
C VAL A 43 5.90 -2.44 -7.94
N LYS A 44 4.62 -2.70 -8.19
CA LYS A 44 4.16 -3.75 -9.09
C LYS A 44 3.59 -3.14 -10.36
N ILE A 45 4.18 -3.50 -11.50
CA ILE A 45 3.61 -3.19 -12.81
C ILE A 45 2.59 -4.28 -13.12
N ARG A 46 1.36 -3.87 -13.46
CA ARG A 46 0.31 -4.79 -13.86
C ARG A 46 0.04 -4.62 -15.34
N GLU A 47 -0.08 -5.72 -16.05
CA GLU A 47 -0.35 -5.71 -17.49
C GLU A 47 -1.82 -5.38 -17.79
N ASN A 48 -2.72 -5.64 -16.85
CA ASN A 48 -4.14 -5.36 -16.99
C ASN A 48 -4.64 -4.34 -15.95
N PRO A 49 -5.20 -3.19 -16.37
CA PRO A 49 -5.75 -2.19 -15.46
C PRO A 49 -6.98 -2.66 -14.67
N GLY A 50 -7.63 -3.75 -15.08
CA GLY A 50 -8.80 -4.32 -14.40
C GLY A 50 -8.50 -5.08 -13.10
N ASP A 51 -7.23 -5.35 -12.80
CA ASP A 51 -6.85 -6.16 -11.64
C ASP A 51 -6.82 -5.39 -10.31
N LEU A 52 -7.07 -4.06 -10.32
CA LEU A 52 -6.94 -3.20 -9.14
C LEU A 52 -7.67 -3.82 -7.93
N PRO A 53 -6.96 -4.14 -6.83
CA PRO A 53 -7.64 -4.52 -5.61
C PRO A 53 -8.42 -3.29 -5.17
N ASN A 54 -9.65 -3.49 -4.71
CA ASN A 54 -10.43 -2.40 -4.13
C ASN A 54 -9.80 -1.98 -2.79
N LEU A 55 -8.71 -1.21 -2.84
CA LEU A 55 -7.98 -0.70 -1.68
C LEU A 55 -8.70 0.48 -0.99
N LEU A 56 -9.88 0.86 -1.51
CA LEU A 56 -10.78 1.85 -0.94
C LEU A 56 -11.82 1.24 0.00
N SER A 57 -11.68 -0.04 0.41
CA SER A 57 -12.47 -0.57 1.52
C SER A 57 -12.28 0.35 2.73
N GLU A 58 -13.37 1.01 3.11
CA GLU A 58 -13.47 1.93 4.25
C GLU A 58 -12.79 1.32 5.48
N PRO A 59 -12.15 2.12 6.35
CA PRO A 59 -11.60 1.59 7.59
C PRO A 59 -12.73 0.88 8.32
N GLN A 60 -12.63 -0.45 8.43
CA GLN A 60 -13.57 -1.21 9.24
C GLN A 60 -13.41 -0.70 10.67
N SER A 61 -14.33 0.17 11.07
CA SER A 61 -14.45 0.61 12.44
C SER A 61 -15.01 -0.60 13.19
N ASP A 62 -14.11 -1.45 13.70
CA ASP A 62 -14.41 -2.42 14.75
C ASP A 62 -14.76 -1.63 16.02
N VAL A 63 -15.94 -1.01 16.01
CA VAL A 63 -16.58 -0.57 17.26
C VAL A 63 -17.32 -1.81 17.75
N PRO A 64 -16.88 -2.45 18.85
CA PRO A 64 -17.73 -3.42 19.50
C PRO A 64 -18.98 -2.66 19.98
N ASP A 65 -20.14 -3.03 19.45
CA ASP A 65 -21.44 -2.61 19.96
C ASP A 65 -21.63 -3.29 21.32
N GLU A 66 -21.00 -2.75 22.36
CA GLU A 66 -21.26 -3.11 23.76
C GLU A 66 -22.46 -2.32 24.29
N THR A 67 -23.58 -2.40 23.58
CA THR A 67 -24.89 -2.11 24.17
C THR A 67 -25.54 -3.44 24.47
N ASP A 68 -25.27 -3.98 25.66
CA ASP A 68 -26.07 -5.06 26.27
C ASP A 68 -27.35 -4.41 26.85
N PRO A 69 -28.53 -4.56 26.22
CA PRO A 69 -29.77 -3.96 26.72
C PRO A 69 -30.38 -4.75 27.89
N GLY A 70 -29.64 -5.65 28.54
CA GLY A 70 -30.16 -6.59 29.55
C GLY A 70 -29.86 -6.25 31.02
N MET A 71 -29.11 -5.19 31.32
CA MET A 71 -28.59 -4.95 32.69
C MET A 71 -29.41 -3.96 33.54
N ASP A 72 -30.48 -3.36 33.02
CA ASP A 72 -31.30 -2.39 33.78
C ASP A 72 -32.50 -3.03 34.54
N GLU A 73 -32.82 -4.31 34.30
CA GLU A 73 -34.05 -4.95 34.84
C GLU A 73 -33.79 -5.91 36.03
N PHE A 74 -32.54 -6.02 36.49
CA PHE A 74 -32.18 -6.90 37.62
C PHE A 74 -32.22 -6.22 39.00
N PHE A 75 -32.46 -4.91 39.06
CA PHE A 75 -32.43 -4.12 40.30
C PHE A 75 -33.78 -3.49 40.67
N ASP A 76 -34.90 -4.16 40.38
CA ASP A 76 -36.23 -3.84 40.97
C ASP A 76 -36.90 -5.09 41.56
#